data_AF-A0A968WK85-F1
#
_entry.id   AF-A0A968WK85-F1
#
_cell.length_a   1.000
_cell.length_b   1.000
_cell.length_c   1.000
_cell.angle_alpha   90.00
_cell.angle_beta   90.00
_cell.angle_gamma   90.00
#
_symmetry.space_group_name_H-M   'P 1'
#
loop_
_entity.id
_entity.type
_entity.pdbx_description
1 polymer ?
#
loop_
_entity_poly.entity_id
_entity_poly.type
_entity_poly.pdbx_seq_one_letter_code
_entity_poly.pdbx_strand_id
1 'polypeptide(L)'
;MNYIVNNCQVDSVREYALATTNNSNSVANITVTNSSFSYMRRFIDHRSPGSNSITIEDCTFFKVVAGGVEGAEPNYFIDLNTADSGNPIVIKNSIFGPGWNEGGGDYVRGFRAGAATTLSATNSYSTSDYLSTNATYQLSGILGFAGTSYSIFADPDNGDFTITSASFPGNDNAGDPRWRQD
;
A
#
# COMPACT_ATOMS: atom_id res chain seq x y z
N MET A 1 2.98 -1.85 -21.84
CA MET A 1 4.18 -2.23 -21.05
C MET A 1 3.72 -2.78 -19.72
N ASN A 2 4.28 -3.91 -19.28
CA ASN A 2 3.96 -4.53 -18.00
C ASN A 2 5.11 -4.26 -17.01
N TYR A 3 4.78 -3.88 -15.79
CA TYR A 3 5.71 -3.74 -14.68
C TYR A 3 5.27 -4.72 -13.59
N ILE A 4 6.14 -5.69 -13.27
CA ILE A 4 5.80 -6.81 -12.40
C ILE A 4 6.82 -6.85 -11.27
N VAL A 5 6.32 -6.81 -10.04
CA VAL A 5 7.09 -7.03 -8.81
C VAL A 5 6.47 -8.24 -8.12
N ASN A 6 7.22 -9.32 -8.01
CA ASN A 6 6.71 -10.58 -7.45
C ASN A 6 7.75 -11.26 -6.58
N ASN A 7 7.33 -11.73 -5.39
CA ASN A 7 8.21 -12.40 -4.45
C ASN A 7 9.43 -11.56 -4.05
N CYS A 8 9.20 -10.28 -3.75
CA CYS A 8 10.23 -9.32 -3.38
C CYS A 8 10.10 -8.87 -1.93
N GLN A 9 11.23 -8.51 -1.33
CA GLN A 9 11.29 -7.68 -0.14
C GLN A 9 12.00 -6.40 -0.54
N VAL A 10 11.31 -5.27 -0.44
CA VAL A 10 11.83 -3.97 -0.86
C VAL A 10 11.79 -3.03 0.33
N ASP A 11 12.94 -2.46 0.64
CA ASP A 11 13.13 -1.62 1.82
C ASP A 11 13.86 -0.33 1.46
N SER A 12 13.67 0.72 2.28
CA SER A 12 14.49 1.94 2.25
C SER A 12 14.50 2.67 0.90
N VAL A 13 13.32 2.82 0.29
CA VAL A 13 13.16 3.59 -0.95
C VAL A 13 12.72 5.01 -0.63
N ARG A 14 13.71 5.91 -0.55
CA ARG A 14 13.49 7.28 -0.13
C ARG A 14 12.95 8.17 -1.26
N GLU A 15 13.73 8.47 -2.29
CA GLU A 15 13.38 9.55 -3.22
C GLU A 15 12.32 9.20 -4.27
N TYR A 16 12.08 7.91 -4.52
CA TYR A 16 11.23 7.42 -5.60
C TYR A 16 10.05 6.59 -5.07
N ALA A 17 9.15 6.23 -5.99
CA ALA A 17 8.11 5.23 -5.75
C ALA A 17 8.56 3.87 -6.29
N LEU A 18 7.86 2.78 -5.93
CA LEU A 18 8.08 1.48 -6.56
C LEU A 18 7.86 1.55 -8.07
N ALA A 19 6.84 2.30 -8.50
CA ALA A 19 6.59 2.62 -9.89
C ALA A 19 6.39 4.13 -10.04
N THR A 20 7.25 4.78 -10.83
CA THR A 20 7.17 6.22 -11.10
C THR A 20 7.07 6.48 -12.59
N THR A 21 6.10 7.31 -13.00
CA THR A 21 6.08 7.89 -14.35
C THR A 21 6.05 9.41 -14.31
N ASN A 22 6.39 10.01 -15.44
CA ASN A 22 6.26 11.44 -15.67
C ASN A 22 5.24 11.70 -16.80
N ASN A 23 5.03 12.96 -17.16
CA ASN A 23 4.09 13.37 -18.19
C ASN A 23 4.34 12.80 -19.61
N SER A 24 5.45 12.11 -19.85
CA SER A 24 5.90 11.65 -21.17
C SER A 24 6.05 10.13 -21.27
N ASN A 25 5.79 9.39 -20.20
CA ASN A 25 5.86 7.92 -20.21
C ASN A 25 4.72 7.31 -19.41
N SER A 26 4.36 6.07 -19.73
CA SER A 26 3.32 5.34 -19.02
C SER A 26 3.67 3.86 -18.88
N VAL A 27 3.18 3.26 -17.80
CA VAL A 27 3.14 1.82 -17.60
C VAL A 27 1.68 1.43 -17.75
N ALA A 28 1.41 0.44 -18.60
CA ALA A 28 0.03 0.03 -18.85
C ALA A 28 -0.49 -0.85 -17.72
N ASN A 29 0.28 -1.87 -17.33
CA ASN A 29 -0.16 -2.83 -16.32
C ASN A 29 0.89 -2.91 -15.21
N ILE A 30 0.51 -2.55 -13.98
CA ILE A 30 1.33 -2.68 -12.78
C ILE A 30 0.78 -3.84 -11.95
N THR A 31 1.62 -4.84 -11.68
CA THR A 31 1.27 -6.00 -10.85
C THR A 31 2.29 -6.15 -9.74
N VAL A 32 1.82 -6.12 -8.49
CA VAL A 32 2.65 -6.31 -7.30
C VAL A 32 2.07 -7.46 -6.48
N THR A 33 2.80 -8.56 -6.38
CA THR A 33 2.30 -9.79 -5.76
C THR A 33 3.30 -10.41 -4.80
N ASN A 34 2.83 -11.10 -3.76
CA ASN A 34 3.66 -11.93 -2.88
C ASN A 34 4.87 -11.18 -2.31
N SER A 35 4.71 -9.91 -1.93
CA SER A 35 5.84 -9.03 -1.67
C SER A 35 5.67 -8.19 -0.41
N SER A 36 6.80 -7.87 0.22
CA SER A 36 6.85 -7.03 1.41
C SER A 36 7.56 -5.72 1.11
N PHE A 37 7.03 -4.63 1.67
CA PHE A 37 7.52 -3.29 1.43
C PHE A 37 7.66 -2.53 2.74
N SER A 38 8.83 -1.93 2.95
CA SER A 38 9.09 -1.11 4.13
C SER A 38 9.89 0.15 3.87
N TYR A 39 9.67 1.16 4.71
CA TYR A 39 10.40 2.42 4.68
C TYR A 39 10.45 3.04 3.27
N MET A 40 9.27 3.28 2.69
CA MET A 40 9.14 3.85 1.34
C MET A 40 8.36 5.17 1.39
N ARG A 41 8.85 6.24 0.74
CA ARG A 41 8.12 7.52 0.74
C ARG A 41 6.88 7.51 -0.15
N ARG A 42 6.89 6.71 -1.21
CA ARG A 42 5.79 6.56 -2.18
C ARG A 42 5.76 5.12 -2.67
N PHE A 43 4.59 4.65 -3.09
CA PHE A 43 4.44 3.30 -3.62
C PHE A 43 4.16 3.31 -5.12
N ILE A 44 3.03 3.88 -5.57
CA ILE A 44 2.77 4.12 -7.00
C ILE A 44 2.58 5.62 -7.23
N ASP A 45 3.43 6.20 -8.09
CA ASP A 45 3.35 7.59 -8.53
C ASP A 45 3.27 7.63 -10.07
N HIS A 46 2.05 7.47 -10.60
CA HIS A 46 1.78 7.27 -12.03
C HIS A 46 0.85 8.35 -12.58
N ARG A 47 1.33 9.60 -12.69
CA ARG A 47 0.50 10.79 -12.99
C ARG A 47 0.25 11.04 -14.47
N SER A 48 0.36 10.00 -15.29
CA SER A 48 0.32 10.07 -16.76
C SER A 48 -0.85 9.26 -17.31
N PRO A 49 -1.57 9.72 -18.35
CA PRO A 49 -2.55 8.89 -19.04
C PRO A 49 -1.94 7.57 -19.53
N GLY A 50 -2.75 6.50 -19.55
CA GLY A 50 -2.35 5.21 -20.12
C GLY A 50 -2.09 4.09 -19.11
N SER A 51 -2.41 4.28 -17.82
CA SER A 51 -2.59 3.14 -16.91
C SER A 51 -3.84 2.36 -17.34
N ASN A 52 -3.71 1.05 -17.46
CA ASN A 52 -4.79 0.14 -17.82
C ASN A 52 -5.19 -0.75 -16.63
N SER A 53 -4.24 -1.21 -15.82
CA SER A 53 -4.55 -1.98 -14.61
C SER A 53 -3.49 -1.82 -13.52
N ILE A 54 -3.94 -1.75 -12.27
CA ILE A 54 -3.09 -1.83 -11.08
C ILE A 54 -3.62 -2.94 -10.19
N THR A 55 -2.79 -3.93 -9.92
CA THR A 55 -3.11 -5.08 -9.08
C THR A 55 -2.08 -5.23 -7.98
N ILE A 56 -2.54 -5.27 -6.74
CA ILE A 56 -1.75 -5.48 -5.54
C ILE A 56 -2.37 -6.65 -4.79
N GLU A 57 -1.63 -7.75 -4.64
CA GLU A 57 -2.19 -8.99 -4.10
C GLU A 57 -1.16 -9.69 -3.22
N ASP A 58 -1.60 -10.25 -2.09
CA ASP A 58 -0.72 -11.00 -1.20
C ASP A 58 0.52 -10.17 -0.78
N CYS A 59 0.32 -8.94 -0.30
CA CYS A 59 1.41 -8.01 0.03
C CYS A 59 1.35 -7.49 1.47
N THR A 60 2.53 -7.27 2.06
CA THR A 60 2.68 -6.63 3.39
C THR A 60 3.32 -5.25 3.25
N PHE A 61 2.69 -4.23 3.82
CA PHE A 61 3.18 -2.85 3.81
C PHE A 61 3.43 -2.38 5.25
N PHE A 62 4.63 -1.91 5.56
CA PHE A 62 4.98 -1.36 6.87
C PHE A 62 5.80 -0.08 6.72
N LYS A 63 5.34 1.06 7.23
CA LYS A 63 5.99 2.36 6.98
C LYS A 63 6.13 2.63 5.49
N VAL A 64 5.03 2.46 4.75
CA VAL A 64 4.95 2.76 3.32
C VAL A 64 4.07 3.97 3.13
N VAL A 65 4.55 4.91 2.32
CA VAL A 65 4.10 6.30 2.17
C VAL A 65 4.63 7.17 3.31
N ALA A 66 5.41 8.20 2.96
CA ALA A 66 5.83 9.22 3.91
C ALA A 66 4.59 10.03 4.32
N GLY A 67 4.28 9.97 5.62
CA GLY A 67 3.11 10.60 6.20
C GLY A 67 3.30 12.08 6.46
N GLY A 68 2.30 12.66 7.11
CA GLY A 68 2.32 14.03 7.59
C GLY A 68 1.51 14.20 8.86
N VAL A 69 1.36 15.44 9.30
CA VAL A 69 0.54 15.79 10.46
C VAL A 69 -0.93 15.51 10.14
N GLU A 70 -1.71 15.16 11.16
CA GLU A 70 -3.16 15.05 11.04
C GLU A 70 -3.77 16.31 10.38
N GLY A 71 -4.65 16.10 9.41
CA GLY A 71 -5.31 17.18 8.68
C GLY A 71 -4.46 17.86 7.60
N ALA A 72 -3.18 17.46 7.42
CA ALA A 72 -2.36 17.93 6.31
C ALA A 72 -2.69 17.23 4.98
N GLU A 73 -1.91 17.57 3.94
CA GLU A 73 -1.95 16.94 2.61
C GLU A 73 -0.74 15.99 2.43
N PRO A 74 -0.71 14.81 3.10
CA PRO A 74 0.40 13.86 2.98
C PRO A 74 0.39 13.12 1.64
N ASN A 75 1.38 12.27 1.41
CA ASN A 75 1.49 11.49 0.18
C ASN A 75 0.36 10.44 0.06
N TYR A 76 0.13 9.99 -1.17
CA TYR A 76 -0.80 8.90 -1.51
C TYR A 76 -0.05 7.58 -1.69
N PHE A 77 -0.68 6.48 -1.32
CA PHE A 77 -0.21 5.13 -1.63
C PHE A 77 -0.28 4.85 -3.14
N ILE A 78 -1.36 5.27 -3.80
CA ILE A 78 -1.47 5.29 -5.27
C ILE A 78 -1.84 6.70 -5.74
N ASP A 79 -0.93 7.36 -6.46
CA ASP A 79 -1.15 8.69 -7.02
C ASP A 79 -1.19 8.64 -8.55
N LEU A 80 -2.40 8.69 -9.12
CA LEU A 80 -2.62 8.88 -10.56
C LEU A 80 -2.89 10.35 -10.91
N ASN A 81 -2.81 11.26 -9.94
CA ASN A 81 -3.28 12.63 -10.07
C ASN A 81 -4.73 12.68 -10.58
N THR A 82 -4.95 13.21 -11.79
CA THR A 82 -6.27 13.26 -12.44
C THR A 82 -6.42 12.25 -13.58
N ALA A 83 -5.42 11.37 -13.79
CA ALA A 83 -5.48 10.35 -14.82
C ALA A 83 -6.38 9.18 -14.38
N ASP A 84 -7.07 8.59 -15.34
CA ASP A 84 -7.88 7.40 -15.13
C ASP A 84 -7.08 6.11 -15.37
N SER A 85 -7.36 5.09 -14.57
CA SER A 85 -7.02 3.69 -14.89
C SER A 85 -8.10 3.10 -15.79
N GLY A 86 -7.70 2.39 -16.84
CA GLY A 86 -8.62 1.72 -17.77
C GLY A 86 -9.50 0.64 -17.14
N ASN A 87 -9.05 0.03 -16.04
CA ASN A 87 -9.77 -0.95 -15.23
C ASN A 87 -9.75 -0.57 -13.75
N PRO A 88 -10.65 -1.13 -12.92
CA PRO A 88 -10.60 -0.96 -11.48
C PRO A 88 -9.23 -1.31 -10.89
N ILE A 89 -8.76 -0.52 -9.94
CA ILE A 89 -7.61 -0.85 -9.10
C ILE A 89 -8.04 -2.01 -8.18
N VAL A 90 -7.22 -3.06 -8.13
CA VAL A 90 -7.53 -4.28 -7.36
C VAL A 90 -6.51 -4.45 -6.24
N ILE A 91 -7.00 -4.59 -5.01
CA ILE A 91 -6.21 -4.92 -3.82
C ILE A 91 -6.77 -6.20 -3.19
N LYS A 92 -5.92 -7.20 -2.95
CA LYS A 92 -6.33 -8.49 -2.37
C LYS A 92 -5.35 -8.99 -1.33
N ASN A 93 -5.85 -9.68 -0.31
CA ASN A 93 -5.02 -10.45 0.62
C ASN A 93 -3.84 -9.65 1.18
N SER A 94 -4.00 -8.34 1.45
CA SER A 94 -2.87 -7.45 1.76
C SER A 94 -3.02 -6.81 3.13
N ILE A 95 -1.89 -6.54 3.79
CA ILE A 95 -1.84 -5.92 5.12
C ILE A 95 -1.20 -4.54 5.03
N PHE A 96 -1.88 -3.52 5.55
CA PHE A 96 -1.45 -2.14 5.60
C PHE A 96 -1.13 -1.74 7.05
N GLY A 97 0.16 -1.66 7.34
CA GLY A 97 0.73 -1.09 8.56
C GLY A 97 0.82 0.44 8.50
N PRO A 98 1.47 1.09 9.49
CA PRO A 98 1.53 2.55 9.60
C PRO A 98 2.18 3.22 8.39
N GLY A 99 1.92 4.53 8.23
CA GLY A 99 2.72 5.39 7.36
C GLY A 99 4.14 5.59 7.90
N TRP A 100 5.04 6.08 7.05
CA TRP A 100 6.40 6.39 7.49
C TRP A 100 6.50 7.80 8.07
N ASN A 101 6.77 7.89 9.37
CA ASN A 101 7.08 9.16 10.03
C ASN A 101 8.56 9.55 9.83
N GLU A 102 8.84 10.38 8.84
CA GLU A 102 10.17 10.96 8.60
C GLU A 102 10.38 12.32 9.32
N GLY A 103 9.69 12.55 10.44
CA GLY A 103 9.81 13.78 11.24
C GLY A 103 8.65 14.77 11.06
N GLY A 104 7.52 14.32 10.51
CA GLY A 104 6.35 15.16 10.25
C GLY A 104 5.01 14.50 10.57
N GLY A 105 4.98 13.27 11.09
CA GLY A 105 3.77 12.48 11.32
C GLY A 105 3.63 11.31 10.33
N ASP A 106 2.67 10.43 10.60
CA ASP A 106 2.42 9.16 9.90
C ASP A 106 1.00 9.07 9.31
N TYR A 107 0.27 10.19 9.25
CA TYR A 107 -1.01 10.22 8.55
C TYR A 107 -0.79 10.13 7.04
N VAL A 108 -1.51 9.23 6.36
CA VAL A 108 -1.34 8.92 4.93
C VAL A 108 -2.67 8.96 4.17
N ARG A 109 -2.57 9.00 2.83
CA ARG A 109 -3.71 8.84 1.93
C ARG A 109 -3.60 7.53 1.16
N GLY A 110 -4.74 6.92 0.88
CA GLY A 110 -4.85 5.71 0.08
C GLY A 110 -4.62 5.97 -1.40
N PHE A 111 -5.60 6.55 -2.10
CA PHE A 111 -5.46 6.78 -3.54
C PHE A 111 -6.05 8.10 -4.03
N ARG A 112 -5.52 8.57 -5.15
CA ARG A 112 -6.05 9.69 -5.94
C ARG A 112 -5.98 9.33 -7.42
N ALA A 113 -7.09 9.53 -8.12
CA ALA A 113 -7.21 9.27 -9.55
C ALA A 113 -8.31 10.13 -10.19
N GLY A 114 -8.44 10.04 -11.52
CA GLY A 114 -9.57 10.58 -12.25
C GLY A 114 -10.91 9.94 -11.83
N ALA A 115 -12.00 10.64 -12.09
CA ALA A 115 -13.32 10.30 -11.57
C ALA A 115 -13.91 8.98 -12.09
N ALA A 116 -13.38 8.44 -13.20
CA ALA A 116 -13.83 7.15 -13.74
C ALA A 116 -13.12 5.96 -13.08
N THR A 117 -12.03 6.20 -12.36
CA THR A 117 -11.27 5.14 -11.68
C THR A 117 -12.00 4.66 -10.43
N THR A 118 -12.15 3.35 -10.32
CA THR A 118 -12.70 2.69 -9.12
C THR A 118 -11.64 1.84 -8.45
N LEU A 119 -11.82 1.55 -7.16
CA LEU A 119 -10.94 0.68 -6.37
C LEU A 119 -11.78 -0.40 -5.68
N SER A 120 -11.31 -1.64 -5.75
CA SER A 120 -11.88 -2.76 -5.01
C SER A 120 -10.79 -3.41 -4.16
N ALA A 121 -11.03 -3.47 -2.85
CA ALA A 121 -10.22 -4.26 -1.94
C ALA A 121 -11.03 -5.43 -1.37
N THR A 122 -10.40 -6.60 -1.26
CA THR A 122 -10.99 -7.80 -0.65
C THR A 122 -9.96 -8.51 0.21
N ASN A 123 -10.41 -9.11 1.32
CA ASN A 123 -9.55 -9.81 2.28
C ASN A 123 -8.25 -9.03 2.63
N SER A 124 -8.37 -7.71 2.77
CA SER A 124 -7.22 -6.83 2.98
C SER A 124 -7.46 -6.00 4.23
N TYR A 125 -6.44 -5.84 5.04
CA TYR A 125 -6.57 -5.36 6.40
C TYR A 125 -5.67 -4.14 6.64
N SER A 126 -6.14 -3.20 7.45
CA SER A 126 -5.31 -2.13 8.01
C SER A 126 -5.18 -2.32 9.52
N THR A 127 -3.98 -2.16 10.05
CA THR A 127 -3.76 -2.15 11.51
C THR A 127 -4.22 -0.83 12.12
N SER A 128 -4.38 -0.77 13.44
CA SER A 128 -4.90 0.43 14.11
C SER A 128 -3.95 1.64 14.09
N ASP A 129 -2.68 1.40 13.80
CA ASP A 129 -1.64 2.41 13.54
C ASP A 129 -1.54 2.82 12.05
N TYR A 130 -2.38 2.27 11.16
CA TYR A 130 -2.56 2.83 9.81
C TYR A 130 -3.49 4.06 9.87
N LEU A 131 -2.88 5.24 9.95
CA LEU A 131 -3.61 6.50 10.11
C LEU A 131 -3.98 7.11 8.75
N SER A 132 -5.15 6.75 8.22
CA SER A 132 -5.71 7.39 7.02
C SER A 132 -7.11 7.91 7.33
N THR A 133 -7.23 9.20 7.69
CA THR A 133 -8.49 9.77 8.21
C THR A 133 -9.31 10.57 7.20
N ASN A 134 -8.73 10.93 6.05
CA ASN A 134 -9.46 11.62 4.99
C ASN A 134 -10.26 10.61 4.15
N ALA A 135 -11.55 10.49 4.42
CA ALA A 135 -12.45 9.54 3.78
C ALA A 135 -12.48 9.64 2.24
N THR A 136 -12.24 10.81 1.66
CA THR A 136 -12.20 11.00 0.19
C THR A 136 -11.06 10.22 -0.46
N TYR A 137 -9.97 9.99 0.26
CA TYR A 137 -8.75 9.40 -0.29
C TYR A 137 -8.38 8.06 0.35
N GLN A 138 -9.25 7.47 1.18
CA GLN A 138 -9.02 6.15 1.77
C GLN A 138 -9.05 5.05 0.70
N LEU A 139 -8.37 3.95 0.97
CA LEU A 139 -8.53 2.72 0.20
C LEU A 139 -9.87 2.07 0.60
N SER A 140 -10.84 2.07 -0.32
CA SER A 140 -12.15 1.47 -0.07
C SER A 140 -12.09 -0.06 0.03
N GLY A 141 -12.79 -0.64 1.00
CA GLY A 141 -12.89 -2.09 1.19
C GLY A 141 -11.81 -2.73 2.06
N ILE A 142 -10.88 -1.94 2.60
CA ILE A 142 -9.91 -2.42 3.60
C ILE A 142 -10.62 -2.60 4.95
N LEU A 143 -10.37 -3.74 5.60
CA LEU A 143 -10.93 -4.11 6.89
C LEU A 143 -10.04 -3.59 8.03
N GLY A 144 -10.60 -2.79 8.93
CA GLY A 144 -9.87 -2.33 10.12
C GLY A 144 -9.65 -3.46 11.12
N PHE A 145 -8.40 -3.69 11.51
CA PHE A 145 -8.02 -4.53 12.64
C PHE A 145 -7.62 -3.65 13.84
N ALA A 146 -8.08 -4.00 15.04
CA ALA A 146 -7.89 -3.18 16.23
C ALA A 146 -6.44 -3.20 16.77
N GLY A 147 -5.65 -4.23 16.44
CA GLY A 147 -4.24 -4.33 16.84
C GLY A 147 -3.32 -3.50 15.94
N THR A 148 -2.20 -3.07 16.51
CA THR A 148 -1.13 -2.35 15.79
C THR A 148 -0.29 -3.32 14.96
N SER A 149 0.49 -2.79 14.02
CA SER A 149 1.50 -3.56 13.28
C SER A 149 2.48 -4.31 14.20
N TYR A 150 2.89 -3.68 15.29
CA TYR A 150 3.73 -4.28 16.34
C TYR A 150 3.04 -5.37 17.18
N SER A 151 1.71 -5.46 17.14
CA SER A 151 0.97 -6.54 17.80
C SER A 151 0.76 -7.76 16.91
N ILE A 152 0.96 -7.62 15.59
CA ILE A 152 0.79 -8.71 14.62
C ILE A 152 2.11 -9.29 14.14
N PHE A 153 3.13 -8.44 13.92
CA PHE A 153 4.41 -8.83 13.35
C PHE A 153 5.46 -9.06 14.44
N ALA A 154 6.38 -9.99 14.20
CA ALA A 154 7.43 -10.35 15.15
C ALA A 154 8.43 -9.21 15.40
N ASP A 155 8.99 -8.62 14.35
CA ASP A 155 9.94 -7.51 14.44
C ASP A 155 9.90 -6.65 13.14
N PRO A 156 8.80 -5.89 12.95
CA PRO A 156 8.55 -5.20 11.68
C PRO A 156 9.56 -4.07 11.41
N ASP A 157 10.20 -3.52 12.44
CA ASP A 157 11.23 -2.48 12.27
C ASP A 157 12.49 -3.01 11.59
N ASN A 158 12.76 -4.31 11.73
CA ASN A 158 13.88 -5.01 11.10
C ASN A 158 13.46 -5.85 9.88
N GLY A 159 12.23 -5.64 9.37
CA GLY A 159 11.71 -6.34 8.19
C GLY A 159 11.23 -7.76 8.45
N ASP A 160 11.14 -8.20 9.71
CA ASP A 160 10.53 -9.48 10.08
C ASP A 160 9.02 -9.28 10.29
N PHE A 161 8.27 -9.53 9.22
CA PHE A 161 6.82 -9.43 9.23
C PHE A 161 6.13 -10.74 9.60
N THR A 162 6.84 -11.74 10.14
CA THR A 162 6.25 -13.01 10.58
C THR A 162 5.03 -12.73 11.45
N ILE A 163 3.86 -13.24 11.05
CA ILE A 163 2.62 -13.03 11.77
C ILE A 163 2.61 -13.92 13.02
N THR A 164 2.61 -13.30 14.19
CA THR A 164 2.60 -14.00 15.48
C THR A 164 1.22 -13.96 16.15
N SER A 165 0.35 -13.03 15.75
CA SER A 165 -0.96 -12.86 16.34
C SER A 165 -2.00 -13.83 15.76
N ALA A 166 -2.39 -14.82 16.56
CA ALA A 166 -3.50 -15.73 16.24
C ALA A 166 -4.88 -15.05 16.27
N SER A 167 -4.99 -13.84 16.82
CA SER A 167 -6.25 -13.08 16.83
C SER A 167 -6.42 -12.19 15.60
N PHE A 168 -5.39 -12.06 14.76
CA PHE A 168 -5.48 -11.36 13.49
C PHE A 168 -6.25 -12.22 12.48
N PRO A 169 -7.42 -11.78 11.96
CA PRO A 169 -8.28 -12.63 11.12
C PRO A 169 -7.67 -13.05 9.78
N GLY A 170 -6.65 -12.33 9.30
CA GLY A 170 -5.93 -12.64 8.07
C GLY A 170 -4.60 -13.36 8.30
N ASN A 171 -4.39 -13.98 9.46
CA ASN A 171 -3.11 -14.56 9.85
C ASN A 171 -2.58 -15.65 8.89
N ASP A 172 -3.47 -16.38 8.24
CA ASP A 172 -3.14 -17.47 7.30
C ASP A 172 -3.42 -17.11 5.82
N ASN A 173 -4.02 -15.95 5.54
CA ASN A 173 -4.57 -15.65 4.20
C ASN A 173 -4.37 -14.20 3.71
N ALA A 174 -3.79 -13.31 4.52
CA ALA A 174 -3.45 -11.94 4.12
C ALA A 174 -1.97 -11.63 4.35
N GLY A 175 -1.46 -10.60 3.67
CA GLY A 175 -0.04 -10.23 3.69
C GLY A 175 0.78 -11.03 2.68
N ASP A 176 2.09 -10.77 2.62
CA ASP A 176 3.03 -11.61 1.89
C ASP A 176 3.02 -13.04 2.45
N PRO A 177 2.80 -14.09 1.62
CA PRO A 177 2.65 -15.47 2.08
C PRO A 177 3.85 -15.99 2.87
N ARG A 178 5.04 -15.40 2.69
CA ARG A 178 6.25 -15.77 3.43
C ARG A 178 6.08 -15.62 4.95
N TRP A 179 5.16 -14.78 5.39
CA TRP A 179 5.00 -14.42 6.80
C TRP A 179 3.73 -14.95 7.45
N ARG A 180 2.87 -15.62 6.67
CA ARG A 180 1.59 -16.14 7.17
C ARG A 180 1.83 -17.29 8.13
N GLN A 181 0.86 -17.50 9.00
CA GLN A 181 0.81 -18.71 9.83
C GLN A 181 0.35 -19.88 8.96
N ASP A 182 1.00 -21.02 9.17
CA ASP A 182 0.66 -22.31 8.55
C ASP A 182 -0.50 -23.02 9.27
#